data_AF-A0A847PGE9-F1
#
_entry.id   AF-A0A847PGE9-F1
#
_cell.length_a   1.000
_cell.length_b   1.000
_cell.length_c   1.000
_cell.angle_alpha   90.00
_cell.angle_beta   90.00
_cell.angle_gamma   90.00
#
_symmetry.space_group_name_H-M   'P 1'
#
loop_
_entity.id
_entity.type
_entity.pdbx_description
1 polymer ?
#
loop_
_entity_poly.entity_id
_entity_poly.type
_entity_poly.pdbx_seq_one_letter_code
_entity_poly.pdbx_strand_id
1 'polypeptide(L)'
;MGSKNLKALAVYSANKIEVDNPEMMEKFVQQARKELNEEAFVRDELMIYGTSSFTNSIHASGLLPTRNWQYTTFDKMDKIGHAAYHEILKVKPRAC
;
A
#
# COMPACT_ATOMS: atom_id res chain seq x y z
N MET A 1 -9.71 19.63 10.08
CA MET A 1 -10.67 20.44 9.28
C MET A 1 -12.01 20.64 9.96
N GLY A 2 -12.52 19.68 10.76
CA GLY A 2 -13.78 19.83 11.51
C GLY A 2 -13.84 21.05 12.45
N SER A 3 -12.76 21.39 13.15
CA SER A 3 -12.68 22.62 13.98
C SER A 3 -12.75 23.92 13.19
N LYS A 4 -12.63 23.86 11.86
CA LYS A 4 -12.77 24.99 10.93
C LYS A 4 -14.10 24.92 10.16
N ASN A 5 -15.01 24.01 10.53
CA ASN A 5 -16.26 23.73 9.83
C ASN A 5 -16.09 23.44 8.32
N LEU A 6 -14.92 22.90 7.92
CA LEU A 6 -14.65 22.55 6.52
C LEU A 6 -14.82 21.05 6.31
N LYS A 7 -15.85 20.67 5.54
CA LYS A 7 -16.25 19.27 5.32
C LYS A 7 -15.44 18.57 4.23
N ALA A 8 -15.17 19.26 3.12
CA ALA A 8 -14.47 18.70 1.96
C ALA A 8 -13.84 19.82 1.12
N LEU A 9 -12.90 19.43 0.27
CA LEU A 9 -12.34 20.26 -0.80
C LEU A 9 -12.45 19.46 -2.11
N ALA A 10 -13.07 20.07 -3.12
CA ALA A 10 -13.14 19.51 -4.46
C ALA A 10 -12.21 20.32 -5.36
N VAL A 11 -11.34 19.64 -6.10
CA VAL A 11 -10.35 20.27 -6.98
C VAL A 11 -10.43 19.61 -8.35
N TYR A 12 -10.42 20.42 -9.40
CA TYR A 12 -10.35 19.97 -10.79
C TYR A 12 -9.42 20.91 -11.56
N SER A 13 -8.57 20.36 -12.41
CA SER A 13 -7.74 21.11 -13.35
C SER A 13 -7.54 20.31 -14.62
N ALA A 14 -7.57 21.00 -15.77
CA ALA A 14 -7.20 20.44 -17.07
C ALA A 14 -5.78 20.87 -17.50
N ASN A 15 -5.05 21.58 -16.64
CA ASN A 15 -3.73 22.10 -16.96
C ASN A 15 -2.70 20.98 -16.99
N LYS A 16 -1.78 21.06 -17.95
CA LYS A 16 -0.61 20.18 -17.99
C LYS A 16 0.45 20.70 -17.02
N ILE A 17 1.12 19.77 -16.35
CA ILE A 17 2.30 20.08 -15.53
C ILE A 17 3.49 20.24 -16.49
N GLU A 18 4.18 21.36 -16.41
CA GLU A 18 5.40 21.59 -17.17
C GLU A 18 6.56 20.79 -16.55
N VAL A 19 7.31 20.09 -17.41
CA VAL A 19 8.48 19.29 -17.03
C VAL A 19 9.67 19.87 -17.76
N ASP A 20 10.71 20.25 -17.02
CA ASP A 20 11.92 20.89 -17.56
C ASP A 20 12.60 20.05 -18.65
N ASN A 21 12.71 18.73 -18.42
CA ASN A 21 13.24 17.78 -19.40
C ASN A 21 12.32 16.55 -19.57
N PRO A 22 11.37 16.58 -20.52
CA PRO A 22 10.40 15.50 -20.72
C PRO A 22 11.03 14.17 -21.12
N GLU A 23 12.08 14.18 -21.95
CA GLU A 23 12.76 12.97 -22.41
C GLU A 23 13.47 12.26 -21.26
N MET A 24 14.14 13.03 -20.41
CA MET A 24 14.80 12.51 -19.22
C MET A 24 13.78 11.94 -18.22
N MET A 25 12.66 12.64 -18.01
CA MET A 25 11.58 12.15 -17.14
C MET A 25 11.03 10.82 -17.63
N GLU A 26 10.72 10.70 -18.92
CA GLU A 26 10.20 9.45 -19.50
C GLU A 26 11.20 8.30 -19.32
N LYS A 27 12.49 8.54 -19.60
CA LYS A 27 13.54 7.53 -19.42
C LYS A 27 13.56 6.97 -17.98
N PHE A 28 13.53 7.84 -16.98
CA PHE A 28 13.59 7.40 -15.58
C PHE A 28 12.28 6.81 -15.07
N VAL A 29 11.12 7.25 -15.58
CA VAL A 29 9.83 6.60 -15.28
C VAL A 29 9.83 5.15 -15.75
N GLN A 30 10.32 4.89 -16.97
CA GLN A 30 10.41 3.52 -17.49
C GLN A 30 11.39 2.67 -16.70
N GLN A 31 12.54 3.25 -16.32
CA GLN A 31 13.51 2.58 -15.45
C GLN A 31 12.87 2.21 -14.09
N ALA A 32 12.24 3.16 -13.41
CA ALA A 32 11.63 2.93 -12.10
C ALA A 32 10.51 1.88 -12.16
N ARG A 33 9.68 1.90 -13.21
CA ARG A 33 8.64 0.87 -13.42
C ARG A 33 9.24 -0.52 -13.61
N LYS A 34 10.34 -0.61 -14.35
CA LYS A 34 11.07 -1.87 -14.53
C LYS A 34 11.60 -2.39 -13.20
N GLU A 35 12.30 -1.54 -12.45
CA GLU A 35 12.85 -1.89 -11.13
C GLU A 35 11.75 -2.38 -10.17
N LEU A 36 10.60 -1.68 -10.13
CA LEU A 36 9.45 -2.09 -9.31
C LEU A 36 8.86 -3.44 -9.72
N ASN A 37 8.79 -3.75 -11.02
CA ASN A 37 8.26 -5.03 -11.50
C ASN A 37 9.25 -6.20 -11.30
N GLU A 38 10.55 -5.91 -11.32
CA GLU A 38 11.61 -6.90 -11.12
C GLU A 38 11.77 -7.27 -9.64
N GLU A 39 11.45 -6.34 -8.72
CA GLU A 39 11.48 -6.59 -7.29
C GLU A 39 10.35 -7.57 -6.87
N ALA A 40 10.74 -8.73 -6.36
CA ALA A 40 9.82 -9.83 -6.09
C ALA A 40 8.80 -9.49 -5.00
N PHE A 41 9.20 -8.76 -3.96
CA PHE A 41 8.27 -8.37 -2.90
C PHE A 41 7.22 -7.37 -3.43
N VAL A 42 7.58 -6.42 -4.27
CA VAL A 42 6.62 -5.53 -4.92
C VAL A 42 5.66 -6.33 -5.79
N ARG A 43 6.18 -7.17 -6.70
CA ARG A 43 5.36 -7.91 -7.67
C ARG A 43 4.42 -8.93 -7.02
N ASP A 44 4.94 -9.73 -6.10
CA ASP A 44 4.23 -10.90 -5.59
C ASP A 44 3.45 -10.59 -4.29
N GLU A 45 3.82 -9.53 -3.56
CA GLU A 45 3.14 -9.14 -2.32
C GLU A 45 2.39 -7.81 -2.45
N LEU A 46 3.09 -6.70 -2.73
CA LEU A 46 2.44 -5.39 -2.69
C LEU A 46 1.44 -5.17 -3.81
N MET A 47 1.71 -5.64 -5.03
CA MET A 47 0.77 -5.51 -6.15
C MET A 47 -0.49 -6.35 -5.96
N ILE A 48 -0.40 -7.47 -5.24
CA ILE A 48 -1.51 -8.40 -5.03
C ILE A 48 -2.30 -8.03 -3.76
N TYR A 49 -1.59 -7.86 -2.64
CA TYR A 49 -2.16 -7.74 -1.31
C TYR A 49 -2.04 -6.34 -0.68
N GLY A 50 -1.25 -5.45 -1.30
CA GLY A 50 -0.95 -4.13 -0.76
C GLY A 50 -0.27 -4.18 0.61
N THR A 51 -0.42 -3.10 1.38
CA THR A 51 0.19 -2.96 2.71
C THR A 51 -0.21 -4.07 3.69
N SER A 52 -1.36 -4.73 3.47
CA SER A 52 -1.81 -5.80 4.36
C SER A 52 -0.83 -6.99 4.40
N SER A 53 -0.04 -7.21 3.33
CA SER A 53 0.99 -8.26 3.26
C SER A 53 1.89 -8.26 4.50
N PHE A 54 2.32 -7.07 4.93
CA PHE A 54 3.21 -6.89 6.08
C PHE A 54 2.65 -7.45 7.38
N THR A 55 1.33 -7.53 7.57
CA THR A 55 0.72 -8.02 8.81
C THR A 55 1.21 -9.43 9.15
N ASN A 56 1.34 -10.31 8.15
CA ASN A 56 1.81 -11.67 8.35
C ASN A 56 3.31 -11.71 8.68
N SER A 57 4.13 -10.93 7.96
CA SER A 57 5.58 -10.87 8.19
C SER A 57 5.93 -10.26 9.56
N ILE A 58 5.23 -9.20 9.94
CA ILE A 58 5.36 -8.56 11.27
C ILE A 58 4.94 -9.54 12.37
N HIS A 59 3.84 -10.27 12.17
CA HIS A 59 3.42 -11.32 13.10
C HIS A 59 4.45 -12.45 13.21
N ALA A 60 4.93 -12.97 12.08
CA ALA A 60 5.93 -14.04 12.03
C ALA A 60 7.26 -13.64 12.67
N SER A 61 7.60 -12.36 12.63
CA SER A 61 8.78 -11.79 13.28
C SER A 61 8.58 -11.54 14.78
N GLY A 62 7.38 -11.79 15.33
CA GLY A 62 7.05 -11.51 16.72
C GLY A 62 7.03 -10.02 17.04
N LEU A 63 6.54 -9.18 16.10
CA LEU A 63 6.50 -7.73 16.20
C LEU A 63 5.08 -7.14 16.10
N LEU A 64 4.03 -7.97 16.01
CA LEU A 64 2.66 -7.52 15.81
C LEU A 64 2.04 -7.04 17.14
N PRO A 65 1.83 -5.72 17.34
CA PRO A 65 1.36 -5.20 18.61
C PRO A 65 -0.05 -5.69 18.91
N THR A 66 -0.19 -6.46 19.99
CA THR A 66 -1.45 -7.13 20.32
C THR A 66 -1.83 -6.85 21.77
N ARG A 67 -3.12 -6.51 21.99
CA ARG A 67 -3.68 -6.10 23.29
C ARG A 67 -2.86 -4.99 23.96
N ASN A 68 -2.74 -3.84 23.29
CA ASN A 68 -1.96 -2.70 23.75
C ASN A 68 -0.50 -3.08 24.11
N TRP A 69 0.19 -3.73 23.17
CA TRP A 69 1.59 -4.14 23.34
C TRP A 69 1.88 -5.18 24.44
N GLN A 70 0.86 -5.78 25.05
CA GLN A 70 1.06 -6.87 26.00
C GLN A 70 1.60 -8.15 25.34
N TYR A 71 1.35 -8.30 24.04
CA TYR A 71 1.85 -9.39 23.22
C TYR A 71 2.34 -8.85 21.87
N THR A 72 3.19 -9.62 21.20
CA THR A 72 3.75 -9.28 19.89
C THR A 72 3.39 -10.30 18.79
N THR A 73 2.48 -11.21 19.11
CA THR A 73 1.85 -12.17 18.20
C THR A 73 0.35 -12.22 18.49
N PHE A 74 -0.43 -12.82 17.59
CA PHE A 74 -1.87 -12.93 17.68
C PHE A 74 -2.33 -14.33 17.26
N ASP A 75 -2.96 -15.06 18.19
CA ASP A 75 -3.31 -16.48 18.02
C ASP A 75 -4.29 -16.77 16.88
N LYS A 76 -4.94 -15.75 16.31
CA LYS A 76 -5.90 -15.87 15.19
C LYS A 76 -5.41 -15.17 13.93
N MET A 77 -4.09 -15.13 13.73
CA MET A 77 -3.47 -14.49 12.57
C MET A 77 -3.95 -15.07 11.24
N ASP A 78 -4.24 -16.37 11.20
CA ASP A 78 -4.84 -17.08 10.06
C ASP A 78 -6.18 -16.45 9.58
N LYS A 79 -6.91 -15.79 10.47
CA LYS A 79 -8.22 -15.19 10.16
C LYS A 79 -8.15 -13.74 9.68
N ILE A 80 -7.05 -13.05 9.98
CA ILE A 80 -6.90 -11.61 9.73
C ILE A 80 -5.71 -11.28 8.83
N GLY A 81 -4.91 -12.27 8.48
CA GLY A 81 -3.78 -12.11 7.58
C GLY A 81 -4.18 -11.72 6.17
N HIS A 82 -3.21 -11.27 5.39
CA HIS A 82 -3.47 -10.70 4.05
C HIS A 82 -4.27 -11.65 3.15
N ALA A 83 -3.97 -12.95 3.16
CA ALA A 83 -4.68 -13.95 2.37
C ALA A 83 -6.17 -14.06 2.79
N ALA A 84 -6.43 -14.24 4.08
CA ALA A 84 -7.79 -14.31 4.62
C ALA A 84 -8.56 -13.01 4.43
N TYR A 85 -7.92 -11.85 4.63
CA TYR A 85 -8.49 -10.53 4.36
C TYR A 85 -8.95 -10.40 2.90
N HIS A 86 -8.13 -10.81 1.94
CA HIS A 86 -8.48 -10.75 0.51
C HIS A 86 -9.58 -11.74 0.13
N GLU A 87 -9.52 -12.97 0.64
CA GLU A 87 -10.50 -14.01 0.34
C GLU A 87 -11.89 -13.66 0.91
N ILE A 88 -11.95 -13.33 2.20
CA ILE A 88 -13.20 -13.08 2.92
C ILE A 88 -13.88 -11.81 2.41
N LEU A 89 -13.11 -10.73 2.24
CA LEU A 89 -13.65 -9.43 1.84
C LEU A 89 -13.65 -9.19 0.33
N LYS A 90 -13.12 -10.15 -0.46
CA LYS A 90 -13.02 -10.07 -1.93
C LYS A 90 -12.36 -8.78 -2.40
N VAL A 91 -11.28 -8.41 -1.72
CA VAL A 91 -10.56 -7.15 -1.95
C VAL A 91 -9.92 -7.19 -3.33
N LYS A 92 -9.97 -6.05 -4.03
CA LYS A 92 -9.30 -5.87 -5.31
C LYS A 92 -8.22 -4.80 -5.15
N PRO A 93 -7.00 -5.03 -5.68
CA PRO A 93 -5.96 -4.02 -5.64
C PRO A 93 -6.43 -2.78 -6.42
N ARG A 94 -6.20 -1.60 -5.83
CA ARG A 94 -6.41 -0.32 -6.48
C ARG A 94 -5.15 0.52 -6.32
N ALA A 95 -4.60 0.95 -7.45
CA ALA A 95 -3.53 1.93 -7.46
C ALA A 95 -4.06 3.29 -6.97
N CYS A 96 -3.14 4.12 -6.46
CA CYS A 96 -3.40 5.54 -6.22
C CYS A 96 -3.70 6.27 -7.53
#